data_AF-A0A218WK81-F1
#
_entry.id   AF-A0A218WK81-F1
#
_cell.length_a   1.000
_cell.length_b   1.000
_cell.length_c   1.000
_cell.angle_alpha   90.00
_cell.angle_beta   90.00
_cell.angle_gamma   90.00
#
_symmetry.space_group_name_H-M   'P 1'
#
loop_
_entity.id
_entity.type
_entity.pdbx_description
1 polymer ?
#
loop_
_entity_poly.entity_id
_entity_poly.type
_entity_poly.pdbx_seq_one_letter_code
_entity_poly.pdbx_strand_id
1 'polypeptide(L)'
;MEVLYFQFFEFIIEKLSGPGPELAKPEKRMDPTGIVLVAGATGGVGRRVVDILRKKGQPVRILVRNEEKARKMLGLDIDMIVGDITKESTLLPEYFKGIRKIINATSVIVGPKEGDTPDRAKYSQGIKFFEPEIKGDLPEMVEYVGMRNLLNAVKGSVGVRNGKVLFGIEDGMFKELPWGALDDVVMGGVSESMLLMDPTSGEDGGPAGLFKGNVSTANNGGFTSIRTKNFPVAEDLSAYDGVELRLRGDGRRYKLIVRTSRDWDTVGYTISFDTIGGKWQSIRLPFASLRPIFRARTVFDAPPFDPSSVVSLQLMFSKFEYDGKLNPTFVEGAFQLPISCIRAYLKEPIIPRFVHVGSAGVTRPERPGLDLTRQPPAVRLNKELGFILTYKLKGEDLIRESGIPYTIVRPCALTEEPAGADLIFDQGDNITGKISREEVARICVAALDSPYACDKTFEVKSVVPFSEPFKIDPENPPPEKDYDVYFKELKEGITGKEFLEKSPVPV
;
A
#
# COMPACT_ATOMS: atom_id res chain seq x y z
N MET A 1 49.17 42.45 15.89
CA MET A 1 48.37 41.21 15.85
C MET A 1 46.88 41.46 15.64
N GLU A 2 46.34 42.66 15.90
CA GLU A 2 44.91 42.95 15.63
C GLU A 2 44.59 43.33 14.17
N VAL A 3 45.55 43.85 13.40
CA VAL A 3 45.31 44.23 11.99
C VAL A 3 45.24 43.02 11.05
N LEU A 4 45.91 41.91 11.38
CA LEU A 4 45.86 40.67 10.58
C LEU A 4 44.56 39.87 10.78
N TYR A 5 43.91 40.01 11.94
CA TYR A 5 42.66 39.30 12.23
C TYR A 5 41.45 39.96 11.55
N PHE A 6 41.48 41.29 11.42
CA PHE A 6 40.41 42.05 10.77
C PHE A 6 40.39 41.86 9.24
N GLN A 7 41.57 41.78 8.60
CA GLN A 7 41.66 41.52 7.15
C GLN A 7 41.29 40.09 6.75
N PHE A 8 41.46 39.11 7.66
CA PHE A 8 41.03 37.73 7.42
C PHE A 8 39.50 37.57 7.53
N PHE A 9 38.85 38.41 8.34
CA PHE A 9 37.39 38.42 8.51
C PHE A 9 36.66 39.08 7.32
N GLU A 10 37.16 40.21 6.80
CA GLU A 10 36.60 40.86 5.61
C GLU A 10 36.72 39.98 4.34
N PHE A 11 37.84 39.27 4.18
CA PHE A 11 38.04 38.34 3.05
C PHE A 11 37.07 37.14 3.06
N ILE A 12 36.58 36.73 4.23
CA ILE A 12 35.57 35.66 4.36
C ILE A 12 34.15 36.21 4.11
N ILE A 13 33.85 37.46 4.49
CA ILE A 13 32.54 38.09 4.24
C ILE A 13 32.34 38.40 2.75
N GLU A 14 33.40 38.82 2.05
CA GLU A 14 33.34 39.08 0.60
C GLU A 14 33.15 37.79 -0.22
N LYS A 15 33.64 36.64 0.27
CA LYS A 15 33.37 35.31 -0.32
C LYS A 15 32.06 34.65 0.09
N LEU A 16 31.37 35.18 1.10
CA LEU A 16 30.03 34.72 1.52
C LEU A 16 28.90 35.54 0.91
N SER A 17 29.22 36.56 0.12
CA SER A 17 28.27 37.39 -0.62
C SER A 17 28.02 36.82 -2.03
N GLY A 18 27.38 35.65 -2.09
CA GLY A 18 26.80 35.09 -3.32
C GLY A 18 25.52 35.84 -3.74
N PRO A 19 25.05 35.69 -5.00
CA PRO A 19 24.07 36.59 -5.60
C PRO A 19 22.70 36.51 -4.89
N GLY A 20 21.93 37.60 -5.00
CA GLY A 20 20.62 37.81 -4.38
C GLY A 20 19.59 36.72 -4.65
N PRO A 21 18.37 36.85 -4.09
CA PRO A 21 17.45 35.73 -3.85
C PRO A 21 17.13 34.97 -5.14
N GLU A 22 17.84 33.86 -5.35
CA GLU A 22 17.46 32.85 -6.34
C GLU A 22 16.07 32.34 -5.93
N LEU A 23 15.11 32.44 -6.86
CA LEU A 23 13.82 31.77 -6.75
C LEU A 23 14.06 30.34 -6.25
N ALA A 24 13.38 29.98 -5.15
CA ALA A 24 13.44 28.66 -4.54
C ALA A 24 13.40 27.58 -5.63
N LYS A 25 14.54 26.89 -5.82
CA LYS A 25 14.63 25.73 -6.70
C LYS A 25 13.55 24.74 -6.25
N PRO A 26 12.80 24.14 -7.18
CA PRO A 26 11.73 23.22 -6.82
C PRO A 26 12.35 22.08 -5.99
N GLU A 27 11.84 21.90 -4.76
CA GLU A 27 12.20 20.76 -3.92
C GLU A 27 12.09 19.49 -4.78
N LYS A 28 13.16 18.68 -4.83
CA LYS A 28 13.12 17.34 -5.43
C LYS A 28 12.10 16.51 -4.63
N ARG A 29 10.84 16.55 -5.06
CA ARG A 29 9.74 15.80 -4.46
C ARG A 29 10.02 14.30 -4.60
N MET A 30 9.72 13.54 -3.55
CA MET A 30 9.55 12.09 -3.64
C MET A 30 8.68 11.78 -4.86
N ASP A 31 9.11 10.86 -5.72
CA ASP A 31 8.24 10.29 -6.73
C ASP A 31 7.31 9.28 -6.02
N PRO A 32 6.01 9.61 -5.84
CA PRO A 32 5.08 8.72 -5.15
C PRO A 32 4.61 7.57 -6.06
N THR A 33 4.99 7.56 -7.35
CA THR A 33 4.48 6.61 -8.34
C THR A 33 5.29 5.32 -8.30
N GLY A 34 4.95 4.45 -7.35
CA GLY A 34 5.51 3.10 -7.34
C GLY A 34 4.97 2.23 -8.48
N ILE A 35 5.59 1.07 -8.65
CA ILE A 35 5.31 0.14 -9.75
C ILE A 35 3.96 -0.55 -9.53
N VAL A 36 3.18 -0.70 -10.60
CA VAL A 36 1.98 -1.55 -10.64
C VAL A 36 2.36 -2.96 -11.08
N LEU A 37 2.13 -3.94 -10.22
CA LEU A 37 2.26 -5.36 -10.58
C LEU A 37 1.00 -5.84 -11.29
N VAL A 38 1.16 -6.52 -12.42
CA VAL A 38 0.06 -7.24 -13.08
C VAL A 38 0.33 -8.74 -13.04
N ALA A 39 -0.40 -9.46 -12.19
CA ALA A 39 -0.42 -10.92 -12.18
C ALA A 39 -1.49 -11.44 -13.15
N GLY A 40 -1.17 -12.49 -13.92
CA GLY A 40 -2.04 -12.94 -15.01
C GLY A 40 -1.94 -12.08 -16.28
N ALA A 41 -0.81 -11.40 -16.48
CA ALA A 41 -0.60 -10.44 -17.58
C ALA A 41 -0.71 -11.03 -19.00
N THR A 42 -0.52 -12.34 -19.18
CA THR A 42 -0.71 -13.02 -20.48
C THR A 42 -2.15 -13.53 -20.69
N GLY A 43 -3.05 -13.28 -19.72
CA GLY A 43 -4.47 -13.58 -19.79
C GLY A 43 -5.28 -12.51 -20.54
N GLY A 44 -6.57 -12.79 -20.76
CA GLY A 44 -7.44 -11.93 -21.58
C GLY A 44 -7.71 -10.54 -20.98
N VAL A 45 -7.85 -10.44 -19.65
CA VAL A 45 -8.00 -9.17 -18.91
C VAL A 45 -6.63 -8.57 -18.60
N GLY A 46 -5.71 -9.36 -18.04
CA GLY A 46 -4.38 -8.89 -17.63
C GLY A 46 -3.58 -8.20 -18.75
N ARG A 47 -3.61 -8.73 -19.98
CA ARG A 47 -2.90 -8.07 -21.10
C ARG A 47 -3.44 -6.66 -21.38
N ARG A 48 -4.76 -6.49 -21.29
CA ARG A 48 -5.43 -5.21 -21.53
C ARG A 48 -5.15 -4.23 -20.41
N VAL A 49 -5.04 -4.72 -19.17
CA VAL A 49 -4.57 -3.92 -18.03
C VAL A 49 -3.16 -3.38 -18.30
N VAL A 50 -2.23 -4.24 -18.73
CA VAL A 50 -0.86 -3.82 -19.07
C VAL A 50 -0.87 -2.74 -20.17
N ASP A 51 -1.67 -2.93 -21.23
CA ASP A 51 -1.79 -1.97 -22.32
C ASP A 51 -2.32 -0.61 -21.85
N ILE A 52 -3.34 -0.59 -20.99
CA ILE A 52 -3.91 0.64 -20.42
C ILE A 52 -2.88 1.36 -19.55
N LEU A 53 -2.20 0.64 -18.65
CA LEU A 53 -1.21 1.22 -17.74
C LEU A 53 -0.02 1.83 -18.52
N ARG A 54 0.48 1.12 -19.54
CA ARG A 54 1.53 1.63 -20.43
C ARG A 54 1.11 2.88 -21.19
N LYS A 55 -0.11 2.91 -21.73
CA LYS A 55 -0.67 4.11 -22.39
C LYS A 55 -0.79 5.30 -21.45
N LYS A 56 -1.03 5.06 -20.15
CA LYS A 56 -1.06 6.07 -19.10
C LYS A 56 0.34 6.47 -18.60
N GLY A 57 1.42 5.87 -19.11
CA GLY A 57 2.79 6.12 -18.66
C GLY A 57 3.08 5.62 -17.24
N GLN A 58 2.24 4.73 -16.69
CA GLN A 58 2.48 4.16 -15.36
C GLN A 58 3.53 3.04 -15.45
N PRO A 59 4.50 2.98 -14.52
CA PRO A 59 5.45 1.87 -14.45
C PRO A 59 4.74 0.53 -14.18
N VAL A 60 4.96 -0.46 -15.04
CA VAL A 60 4.34 -1.78 -14.95
C VAL A 60 5.40 -2.85 -14.84
N ARG A 61 5.23 -3.77 -13.88
CA ARG A 61 5.94 -5.04 -13.82
C ARG A 61 4.93 -6.18 -13.93
N ILE A 62 5.23 -7.21 -14.72
CA ILE A 62 4.33 -8.36 -14.89
C ILE A 62 4.83 -9.58 -14.14
N LEU A 63 3.93 -10.40 -13.59
CA LEU A 63 4.27 -11.73 -13.07
C LEU A 63 3.80 -12.80 -14.06
N VAL A 64 4.74 -13.58 -14.57
CA VAL A 64 4.49 -14.57 -15.64
C VAL A 64 5.21 -15.89 -15.38
N ARG A 65 4.59 -17.00 -15.81
CA ARG A 65 5.21 -18.33 -15.76
C ARG A 65 6.15 -18.62 -16.94
N ASN A 66 5.85 -18.03 -18.10
CA ASN A 66 6.58 -18.29 -19.35
C ASN A 66 7.03 -16.95 -19.95
N GLU A 67 8.33 -16.72 -19.88
CA GLU A 67 8.99 -15.52 -20.37
C GLU A 67 8.85 -15.33 -21.88
N GLU A 68 9.11 -16.36 -22.68
CA GLU A 68 9.04 -16.28 -24.15
C GLU A 68 7.65 -15.87 -24.63
N LYS A 69 6.61 -16.47 -24.05
CA LYS A 69 5.21 -16.12 -24.32
C LYS A 69 4.92 -14.67 -23.93
N ALA A 70 5.42 -14.22 -22.77
CA ALA A 70 5.23 -12.85 -22.31
C ALA A 70 5.89 -11.85 -23.27
N ARG A 71 7.14 -12.10 -23.67
CA ARG A 71 7.89 -11.27 -24.62
C ARG A 71 7.21 -11.19 -25.99
N LYS A 72 6.71 -12.33 -26.50
CA LYS A 72 5.96 -12.39 -27.77
C LYS A 72 4.66 -11.60 -27.73
N MET A 73 3.97 -11.57 -26.58
CA MET A 73 2.66 -10.93 -26.44
C MET A 73 2.74 -9.45 -26.05
N LEU A 74 3.71 -9.07 -25.22
CA LEU A 74 3.75 -7.76 -24.54
C LEU A 74 4.99 -6.94 -24.93
N GLY A 75 5.88 -7.47 -25.77
CA GLY A 75 7.11 -6.78 -26.20
C GLY A 75 8.34 -7.21 -25.41
N LEU A 76 9.52 -6.94 -25.98
CA LEU A 76 10.82 -7.34 -25.41
C LEU A 76 11.25 -6.48 -24.22
N ASP A 77 10.69 -5.29 -24.09
CA ASP A 77 11.04 -4.25 -23.12
C ASP A 77 10.24 -4.31 -21.80
N ILE A 78 9.32 -5.27 -21.67
CA ILE A 78 8.46 -5.37 -20.48
C ILE A 78 9.27 -5.85 -19.26
N ASP A 79 9.19 -5.08 -18.17
CA ASP A 79 9.72 -5.49 -16.87
C ASP A 79 8.89 -6.66 -16.31
N MET A 80 9.54 -7.75 -15.91
CA MET A 80 8.87 -8.98 -15.52
C MET A 80 9.54 -9.73 -14.38
N ILE A 81 8.70 -10.41 -13.60
CA ILE A 81 9.07 -11.45 -12.65
C ILE A 81 8.67 -12.78 -13.28
N VAL A 82 9.63 -13.69 -13.43
CA VAL A 82 9.34 -15.06 -13.84
C VAL A 82 9.08 -15.88 -12.59
N GLY A 83 7.83 -16.29 -12.40
CA GLY A 83 7.40 -16.98 -11.19
C GLY A 83 6.04 -17.66 -11.35
N ASP A 84 5.75 -18.60 -10.48
CA ASP A 84 4.51 -19.35 -10.44
C ASP A 84 3.85 -19.19 -9.07
N ILE A 85 2.67 -18.57 -9.04
CA ILE A 85 1.96 -18.35 -7.78
C ILE A 85 1.65 -19.64 -7.02
N THR A 86 1.54 -20.79 -7.71
CA THR A 86 1.32 -22.09 -7.07
C THR A 86 2.55 -22.62 -6.33
N LYS A 87 3.73 -21.99 -6.53
CA LYS A 87 5.02 -22.38 -5.98
C LYS A 87 5.65 -21.19 -5.25
N GLU A 88 5.45 -21.14 -3.93
CA GLU A 88 5.97 -20.08 -3.06
C GLU A 88 7.46 -19.81 -3.23
N SER A 89 8.27 -20.86 -3.43
CA SER A 89 9.72 -20.75 -3.65
C SER A 89 10.14 -19.94 -4.88
N THR A 90 9.20 -19.65 -5.80
CA THR A 90 9.45 -18.82 -6.98
C THR A 90 9.07 -17.35 -6.79
N LEU A 91 8.49 -16.98 -5.65
CA LEU A 91 7.99 -15.64 -5.34
C LEU A 91 8.86 -14.97 -4.27
N LEU A 92 10.15 -14.81 -4.57
CA LEU A 92 11.08 -14.22 -3.61
C LEU A 92 10.74 -12.73 -3.35
N PRO A 93 10.65 -12.26 -2.10
CA PRO A 93 10.22 -10.90 -1.75
C PRO A 93 10.97 -9.76 -2.47
N GLU A 94 12.25 -9.95 -2.75
CA GLU A 94 13.12 -8.99 -3.45
C GLU A 94 12.62 -8.66 -4.87
N TYR A 95 11.94 -9.58 -5.54
CA TYR A 95 11.36 -9.34 -6.87
C TYR A 95 10.23 -8.31 -6.83
N PHE A 96 9.61 -8.14 -5.65
CA PHE A 96 8.49 -7.26 -5.42
C PHE A 96 8.89 -5.88 -4.88
N LYS A 97 10.20 -5.61 -4.73
CA LYS A 97 10.69 -4.29 -4.29
C LYS A 97 10.22 -3.19 -5.23
N GLY A 98 9.68 -2.11 -4.66
CA GLY A 98 9.16 -0.95 -5.38
C GLY A 98 7.71 -1.10 -5.86
N ILE A 99 7.10 -2.27 -5.72
CA ILE A 99 5.70 -2.50 -6.08
C ILE A 99 4.79 -1.89 -5.02
N ARG A 100 3.84 -1.06 -5.46
CA ARG A 100 2.90 -0.34 -4.57
C ARG A 100 1.45 -0.70 -4.80
N LYS A 101 1.14 -1.23 -5.97
CA LYS A 101 -0.22 -1.51 -6.40
C LYS A 101 -0.19 -2.80 -7.19
N ILE A 102 -1.25 -3.59 -7.09
CA ILE A 102 -1.36 -4.89 -7.73
C ILE A 102 -2.70 -4.98 -8.41
N ILE A 103 -2.70 -5.43 -9.67
CA ILE A 103 -3.89 -5.96 -10.33
C ILE A 103 -3.66 -7.46 -10.51
N ASN A 104 -4.41 -8.26 -9.77
CA ASN A 104 -4.38 -9.71 -9.90
C ASN A 104 -5.53 -10.19 -10.79
N ALA A 105 -5.19 -10.51 -12.04
CA ALA A 105 -6.06 -11.15 -13.02
C ALA A 105 -5.68 -12.64 -13.25
N THR A 106 -4.95 -13.25 -12.31
CA THR A 106 -4.63 -14.67 -12.36
C THR A 106 -5.87 -15.49 -12.04
N SER A 107 -6.13 -16.53 -12.83
CA SER A 107 -7.22 -17.47 -12.64
C SER A 107 -6.81 -18.81 -13.24
N VAL A 108 -7.39 -19.89 -12.73
CA VAL A 108 -7.29 -21.21 -13.38
C VAL A 108 -7.84 -21.12 -14.81
N ILE A 109 -7.24 -21.86 -15.73
CA ILE A 109 -7.66 -21.88 -17.13
C ILE A 109 -8.82 -22.84 -17.26
N VAL A 110 -9.98 -22.32 -17.68
CA VAL A 110 -11.13 -23.14 -18.08
C VAL A 110 -11.20 -23.13 -19.60
N GLY A 111 -11.29 -24.31 -20.21
CA GLY A 111 -11.40 -24.47 -21.64
C GLY A 111 -12.43 -25.52 -22.03
N PRO A 112 -12.86 -25.57 -23.29
CA PRO A 112 -13.74 -26.63 -23.77
C PRO A 112 -13.01 -27.99 -23.79
N LYS A 113 -13.73 -29.06 -23.46
CA LYS A 113 -13.22 -30.45 -23.58
C LYS A 113 -12.71 -30.76 -24.99
N GLU A 114 -13.45 -30.30 -26.00
CA GLU A 114 -13.16 -30.52 -27.42
C GLU A 114 -11.96 -29.71 -27.96
N GLY A 115 -11.30 -28.90 -27.12
CA GLY A 115 -10.22 -28.00 -27.56
C GLY A 115 -10.71 -26.66 -28.10
N ASP A 116 -9.84 -25.64 -28.06
CA ASP A 116 -10.17 -24.27 -28.48
C ASP A 116 -9.92 -24.08 -29.99
N THR A 117 -10.65 -23.18 -30.65
CA THR A 117 -10.34 -22.82 -32.05
C THR A 117 -9.20 -21.77 -32.09
N PRO A 118 -8.39 -21.70 -33.16
CA PRO A 118 -7.26 -20.77 -33.25
C PRO A 118 -7.62 -19.29 -33.05
N ASP A 119 -8.83 -18.92 -33.46
CA ASP A 119 -9.42 -17.58 -33.37
C ASP A 119 -10.20 -17.34 -32.06
N ARG A 120 -10.31 -18.35 -31.19
CA ARG A 120 -11.14 -18.30 -29.98
C ARG A 120 -12.59 -17.86 -30.26
N ALA A 121 -13.13 -18.16 -31.46
CA ALA A 121 -14.50 -17.78 -31.87
C ALA A 121 -15.59 -18.17 -30.84
N LYS A 122 -15.30 -19.15 -29.99
CA LYS A 122 -16.14 -19.62 -28.87
C LYS A 122 -16.40 -18.54 -27.79
N TYR A 123 -15.51 -17.55 -27.64
CA TYR A 123 -15.70 -16.39 -26.74
C TYR A 123 -16.40 -15.20 -27.42
N SER A 124 -16.70 -15.34 -28.71
CA SER A 124 -17.29 -14.28 -29.54
C SER A 124 -18.79 -14.45 -29.79
N GLN A 125 -19.44 -15.53 -29.33
CA GLN A 125 -20.86 -15.77 -29.68
C GLN A 125 -21.66 -16.52 -28.60
N GLY A 126 -22.75 -15.89 -28.15
CA GLY A 126 -23.69 -16.39 -27.15
C GLY A 126 -24.65 -17.49 -27.61
N ILE A 127 -24.19 -18.49 -28.39
CA ILE A 127 -25.08 -19.55 -28.92
C ILE A 127 -24.54 -20.97 -28.72
N LYS A 128 -23.20 -21.19 -28.73
CA LYS A 128 -22.65 -22.55 -28.59
C LYS A 128 -22.06 -22.76 -27.20
N PHE A 129 -22.82 -23.43 -26.34
CA PHE A 129 -22.33 -23.89 -25.04
C PHE A 129 -21.41 -25.10 -25.26
N PHE A 130 -20.15 -24.98 -24.84
CA PHE A 130 -19.21 -26.10 -24.82
C PHE A 130 -19.11 -26.65 -23.42
N GLU A 131 -18.96 -27.97 -23.30
CA GLU A 131 -18.71 -28.59 -22.01
C GLU A 131 -17.34 -28.12 -21.48
N PRO A 132 -17.29 -27.43 -20.34
CA PRO A 132 -16.05 -26.87 -19.81
C PRO A 132 -15.24 -27.91 -19.04
N GLU A 133 -13.92 -27.73 -19.02
CA GLU A 133 -13.01 -28.44 -18.13
C GLU A 133 -11.85 -27.56 -17.67
N ILE A 134 -11.26 -27.93 -16.54
CA ILE A 134 -10.04 -27.30 -16.03
C ILE A 134 -8.85 -27.72 -16.90
N LYS A 135 -8.03 -26.75 -17.28
CA LYS A 135 -6.78 -26.95 -18.01
C LYS A 135 -5.61 -26.53 -17.13
N GLY A 136 -4.66 -27.45 -16.90
CA GLY A 136 -3.47 -27.19 -16.10
C GLY A 136 -3.70 -27.46 -14.61
N ASP A 137 -3.26 -26.53 -13.75
CA ASP A 137 -3.32 -26.70 -12.30
C ASP A 137 -4.76 -26.73 -11.77
N LEU A 138 -4.95 -27.38 -10.62
CA LEU A 138 -6.23 -27.44 -9.94
C LEU A 138 -6.67 -26.05 -9.43
N PRO A 139 -7.99 -25.75 -9.39
CA PRO A 139 -8.49 -24.47 -8.90
C PRO A 139 -8.02 -24.12 -7.48
N GLU A 140 -7.94 -25.11 -6.57
CA GLU A 140 -7.38 -24.91 -5.22
C GLU A 140 -5.98 -24.32 -5.24
N MET A 141 -5.12 -24.86 -6.12
CA MET A 141 -3.72 -24.46 -6.21
C MET A 141 -3.58 -23.03 -6.71
N VAL A 142 -4.45 -22.61 -7.64
CA VAL A 142 -4.35 -21.28 -8.27
C VAL A 142 -5.11 -20.22 -7.46
N GLU A 143 -6.38 -20.48 -7.16
CA GLU A 143 -7.30 -19.47 -6.63
C GLU A 143 -7.12 -19.28 -5.11
N TYR A 144 -6.70 -20.30 -4.38
CA TYR A 144 -6.51 -20.23 -2.93
C TYR A 144 -5.03 -20.26 -2.52
N VAL A 145 -4.32 -21.36 -2.80
CA VAL A 145 -2.89 -21.47 -2.44
C VAL A 145 -2.07 -20.41 -3.16
N GLY A 146 -2.32 -20.21 -4.45
CA GLY A 146 -1.65 -19.19 -5.26
C GLY A 146 -1.93 -17.78 -4.79
N MET A 147 -3.17 -17.48 -4.38
CA MET A 147 -3.52 -16.19 -3.80
C MET A 147 -2.75 -15.95 -2.49
N ARG A 148 -2.72 -16.94 -1.58
CA ARG A 148 -1.97 -16.84 -0.32
C ARG A 148 -0.49 -16.55 -0.58
N ASN A 149 0.13 -17.28 -1.49
CA ASN A 149 1.55 -17.11 -1.82
C ASN A 149 1.80 -15.71 -2.40
N LEU A 150 0.93 -15.24 -3.29
CA LEU A 150 1.04 -13.89 -3.85
C LEU A 150 0.89 -12.82 -2.76
N LEU A 151 -0.10 -12.94 -1.88
CA LEU A 151 -0.29 -12.00 -0.76
C LEU A 151 0.92 -11.97 0.17
N ASN A 152 1.47 -13.14 0.53
CA ASN A 152 2.68 -13.24 1.36
C ASN A 152 3.88 -12.54 0.71
N ALA A 153 4.08 -12.72 -0.60
CA ALA A 153 5.19 -12.13 -1.34
C ALA A 153 5.11 -10.59 -1.43
N VAL A 154 3.90 -10.02 -1.43
CA VAL A 154 3.69 -8.60 -1.71
C VAL A 154 3.32 -7.74 -0.51
N LYS A 155 2.82 -8.33 0.59
CA LYS A 155 2.30 -7.60 1.76
C LYS A 155 3.30 -6.57 2.30
N GLY A 156 4.59 -6.90 2.31
CA GLY A 156 5.66 -6.00 2.75
C GLY A 156 5.90 -4.79 1.84
N SER A 157 5.59 -4.89 0.54
CA SER A 157 5.88 -3.86 -0.46
C SER A 157 4.72 -2.88 -0.67
N VAL A 158 3.48 -3.37 -0.58
CA VAL A 158 2.27 -2.57 -0.86
C VAL A 158 1.69 -1.86 0.35
N GLY A 159 2.05 -2.30 1.56
CA GLY A 159 1.59 -1.72 2.82
C GLY A 159 0.20 -2.22 3.23
N VAL A 160 -0.09 -2.10 4.53
CA VAL A 160 -1.36 -2.52 5.14
C VAL A 160 -2.05 -1.35 5.84
N ARG A 161 -3.38 -1.42 5.97
CA ARG A 161 -4.23 -0.35 6.54
C ARG A 161 -3.80 0.07 7.95
N ASN A 162 -3.48 -0.90 8.80
CA ASN A 162 -3.10 -0.63 10.19
C ASN A 162 -1.66 -0.12 10.37
N GLY A 163 -0.91 -0.04 9.27
CA GLY A 163 0.48 0.37 9.29
C GLY A 163 1.46 -0.75 9.62
N LYS A 164 2.75 -0.41 9.58
CA LYS A 164 3.85 -1.28 10.04
C LYS A 164 4.32 -0.80 11.40
N VAL A 165 4.25 -1.65 12.43
CA VAL A 165 4.67 -1.30 13.79
C VAL A 165 6.20 -1.32 13.86
N LEU A 166 6.78 -0.21 14.33
CA LEU A 166 8.21 -0.06 14.58
C LEU A 166 8.54 -0.22 16.06
N PHE A 167 7.64 0.28 16.91
CA PHE A 167 7.71 0.20 18.36
C PHE A 167 6.27 0.13 18.91
N GLY A 168 5.98 -0.75 19.86
CA GLY A 168 4.62 -0.95 20.40
C GLY A 168 4.12 -2.39 20.27
N ILE A 169 2.83 -2.62 20.52
CA ILE A 169 2.24 -3.96 20.44
C ILE A 169 1.99 -4.36 18.98
N GLU A 170 2.51 -5.52 18.58
CA GLU A 170 2.29 -6.19 17.29
C GLU A 170 1.99 -7.68 17.58
N ASP A 171 0.87 -8.19 17.07
CA ASP A 171 0.42 -9.58 17.29
C ASP A 171 0.41 -10.05 18.77
N GLY A 172 0.00 -9.15 19.67
CA GLY A 172 -0.07 -9.42 21.11
C GLY A 172 1.27 -9.41 21.85
N MET A 173 2.39 -9.18 21.14
CA MET A 173 3.72 -9.02 21.74
C MET A 173 4.18 -7.57 21.62
N PHE A 174 4.89 -7.08 22.65
CA PHE A 174 5.48 -5.75 22.58
C PHE A 174 6.80 -5.79 21.82
N LYS A 175 6.85 -5.08 20.68
CA LYS A 175 8.04 -4.88 19.86
C LYS A 175 8.85 -3.72 20.42
N GLU A 176 9.93 -4.06 21.12
CA GLU A 176 10.89 -3.09 21.64
C GLU A 176 11.93 -2.70 20.60
N LEU A 177 12.52 -1.52 20.77
CA LEU A 177 13.73 -1.10 20.06
C LEU A 177 14.81 -0.82 21.10
N PRO A 178 16.07 -1.20 20.88
CA PRO A 178 17.16 -0.84 21.78
C PRO A 178 17.48 0.65 21.64
N TRP A 179 17.18 1.45 22.66
CA TRP A 179 17.46 2.90 22.69
C TRP A 179 18.72 3.21 23.50
N GLY A 180 19.45 4.24 23.08
CA GLY A 180 20.59 4.80 23.82
C GLY A 180 20.50 6.31 23.89
N ALA A 181 21.01 6.88 24.99
CA ALA A 181 21.10 8.32 25.18
C ALA A 181 22.11 8.94 24.22
N LEU A 182 21.78 10.13 23.72
CA LEU A 182 22.63 10.99 22.90
C LEU A 182 22.36 12.44 23.31
N ASP A 183 22.71 12.77 24.55
CA ASP A 183 22.45 14.07 25.17
C ASP A 183 23.58 15.08 24.90
N ASP A 184 23.42 16.30 25.40
CA ASP A 184 24.38 17.39 25.23
C ASP A 184 25.73 17.21 25.94
N VAL A 185 25.91 16.15 26.72
CA VAL A 185 27.20 15.75 27.34
C VAL A 185 28.30 15.59 26.29
N VAL A 186 27.94 15.23 25.05
CA VAL A 186 28.88 15.18 23.91
C VAL A 186 29.50 16.54 23.57
N MET A 187 28.92 17.64 24.06
CA MET A 187 29.43 19.01 23.95
C MET A 187 29.84 19.61 25.31
N GLY A 188 29.88 18.80 26.37
CA GLY A 188 30.20 19.23 27.73
C GLY A 188 28.99 19.65 28.58
N GLY A 189 27.76 19.50 28.06
CA GLY A 189 26.52 19.72 28.79
C GLY A 189 26.30 18.73 29.94
N VAL A 190 25.23 18.94 30.70
CA VAL A 190 24.88 18.14 31.89
C VAL A 190 23.45 17.59 31.82
N SER A 191 22.84 17.60 30.63
CA SER A 191 21.53 16.98 30.44
C SER A 191 21.66 15.46 30.41
N GLU A 192 20.61 14.77 30.84
CA GLU A 192 20.57 13.31 30.86
C GLU A 192 19.18 12.84 30.44
N SER A 193 19.11 11.82 29.60
CA SER A 193 17.86 11.14 29.26
C SER A 193 18.00 9.64 29.02
N MET A 194 16.86 8.96 29.02
CA MET A 194 16.75 7.54 28.75
C MET A 194 15.36 7.20 28.23
N LEU A 195 15.22 6.01 27.64
CA LEU A 195 13.92 5.39 27.43
C LEU A 195 13.84 4.12 28.28
N LEU A 196 12.84 4.07 29.15
CA LEU A 196 12.55 2.89 29.97
C LEU A 196 11.20 2.31 29.58
N MET A 197 11.13 0.99 29.52
CA MET A 197 9.84 0.31 29.38
C MET A 197 9.11 0.33 30.72
N ASP A 198 7.87 0.80 30.71
CA ASP A 198 6.96 0.77 31.85
C ASP A 198 5.69 0.01 31.47
N PRO A 199 5.39 -1.14 32.11
CA PRO A 199 4.29 -2.02 31.74
C PRO A 199 2.90 -1.46 32.05
N THR A 200 2.79 -0.33 32.76
CA THR A 200 1.53 0.22 33.28
C THR A 200 1.21 1.63 32.79
N SER A 201 2.17 2.28 32.12
CA SER A 201 2.07 3.69 31.74
C SER A 201 1.42 3.95 30.37
N GLY A 202 1.02 2.90 29.65
CA GLY A 202 0.30 2.97 28.38
C GLY A 202 -1.14 3.43 28.52
N GLU A 203 -1.78 3.76 27.38
CA GLU A 203 -3.11 4.36 27.35
C GLU A 203 -4.18 3.50 28.02
N ASP A 204 -4.16 2.20 27.74
CA ASP A 204 -5.11 1.23 28.27
C ASP A 204 -4.57 0.53 29.53
N GLY A 205 -3.60 1.14 30.23
CA GLY A 205 -2.88 0.52 31.36
C GLY A 205 -1.88 -0.56 30.96
N GLY A 206 -1.59 -0.69 29.66
CA GLY A 206 -0.56 -1.58 29.11
C GLY A 206 0.85 -0.96 29.05
N PRO A 207 1.80 -1.62 28.38
CA PRO A 207 3.17 -1.14 28.28
C PRO A 207 3.34 0.12 27.41
N ALA A 208 4.26 0.98 27.82
CA ALA A 208 4.74 2.11 27.02
C ALA A 208 6.23 2.38 27.27
N GLY A 209 6.90 2.96 26.27
CA GLY A 209 8.24 3.51 26.41
C GLY A 209 8.19 4.89 27.00
N LEU A 210 8.86 5.10 28.13
CA LEU A 210 8.94 6.36 28.83
C LEU A 210 10.23 7.09 28.46
N PHE A 211 10.16 7.99 27.49
CA PHE A 211 11.27 8.90 27.21
C PHE A 211 11.29 9.98 28.29
N LYS A 212 12.28 9.95 29.18
CA LYS A 212 12.36 10.87 30.32
C LYS A 212 13.79 11.32 30.58
N GLY A 213 13.93 12.40 31.32
CA GLY A 213 15.24 12.93 31.66
C GLY A 213 15.15 14.30 32.32
N ASN A 214 16.31 14.94 32.44
CA ASN A 214 16.45 16.31 32.92
C ASN A 214 17.30 17.10 31.91
N VAL A 215 16.74 18.18 31.36
CA VAL A 215 17.47 19.05 30.41
C VAL A 215 17.98 20.30 31.12
N SER A 216 19.21 20.70 30.82
CA SER A 216 19.86 21.90 31.34
C SER A 216 20.61 22.63 30.23
N THR A 217 20.65 23.95 30.31
CA THR A 217 21.42 24.85 29.45
C THR A 217 22.80 25.17 30.02
N ALA A 218 23.14 24.63 31.20
CA ALA A 218 24.48 24.73 31.76
C ALA A 218 25.52 24.12 30.81
N ASN A 219 26.74 24.68 30.82
CA ASN A 219 27.87 24.25 30.00
C ASN A 219 27.57 24.19 28.48
N ASN A 220 26.85 25.20 27.97
CA ASN A 220 26.40 25.25 26.56
C ASN A 220 25.50 24.07 26.14
N GLY A 221 24.85 23.43 27.11
CA GLY A 221 23.87 22.40 26.88
C GLY A 221 22.54 22.95 26.35
N GLY A 222 21.50 22.15 26.51
CA GLY A 222 20.12 22.50 26.20
C GLY A 222 19.43 21.48 25.32
N PHE A 223 19.90 20.22 25.29
CA PHE A 223 19.13 19.16 24.67
C PHE A 223 19.33 17.80 25.32
N THR A 224 18.27 17.01 25.26
CA THR A 224 18.28 15.58 25.52
C THR A 224 17.81 14.83 24.28
N SER A 225 18.34 13.64 24.07
CA SER A 225 17.92 12.80 22.96
C SER A 225 18.16 11.32 23.21
N ILE A 226 17.27 10.51 22.64
CA ILE A 226 17.43 9.06 22.56
C ILE A 226 17.43 8.63 21.11
N ARG A 227 18.32 7.72 20.74
CA ARG A 227 18.41 7.14 19.40
C ARG A 227 18.38 5.62 19.50
N THR A 228 17.66 4.97 18.60
CA THR A 228 17.70 3.51 18.49
C THR A 228 19.10 3.07 18.03
N LYS A 229 19.57 1.90 18.46
CA LYS A 229 20.63 1.20 17.71
C LYS A 229 20.18 1.12 16.25
N ASN A 230 21.14 1.23 15.32
CA ASN A 230 20.81 0.99 13.92
C ASN A 230 20.12 -0.38 13.78
N PHE A 231 19.03 -0.41 13.05
CA PHE A 231 18.32 -1.63 12.76
C PHE A 231 19.27 -2.62 12.05
N PRO A 232 19.23 -3.92 12.39
CA PRO A 232 20.09 -4.91 11.75
C PRO A 232 19.94 -4.88 10.23
N VAL A 233 18.69 -4.79 9.76
CA VAL A 233 18.30 -4.57 8.36
C VAL A 233 17.58 -3.23 8.29
N ALA A 234 17.84 -2.44 7.24
CA ALA A 234 17.12 -1.19 7.05
C ALA A 234 15.62 -1.48 6.84
N GLU A 235 14.78 -0.70 7.50
CA GLU A 235 13.34 -0.82 7.39
C GLU A 235 12.87 -0.13 6.11
N ASP A 236 12.25 -0.91 5.23
CA ASP A 236 11.54 -0.39 4.09
C ASP A 236 10.14 0.08 4.54
N LEU A 237 9.95 1.40 4.57
CA LEU A 237 8.69 2.10 4.86
C LEU A 237 8.13 2.81 3.64
N SER A 238 8.69 2.53 2.46
CA SER A 238 8.35 3.26 1.24
C SER A 238 6.91 3.06 0.77
N ALA A 239 6.21 2.06 1.33
CA ALA A 239 4.79 1.80 1.09
C ALA A 239 3.86 2.79 1.81
N TYR A 240 4.39 3.57 2.74
CA TYR A 240 3.65 4.42 3.67
C TYR A 240 3.96 5.90 3.44
N ASP A 241 3.05 6.76 3.91
CA ASP A 241 3.13 8.22 3.71
C ASP A 241 3.84 8.94 4.87
N GLY A 242 4.05 8.26 5.98
CA GLY A 242 4.72 8.81 7.15
C GLY A 242 4.70 7.86 8.35
N VAL A 243 5.09 8.40 9.51
CA VAL A 243 5.04 7.71 10.81
C VAL A 243 4.05 8.39 11.74
N GLU A 244 3.28 7.60 12.48
CA GLU A 244 2.38 8.04 13.53
C GLU A 244 2.95 7.63 14.89
N LEU A 245 2.97 8.57 15.84
CA LEU A 245 3.31 8.31 17.23
C LEU A 245 2.04 8.39 18.07
N ARG A 246 1.74 7.32 18.80
CA ARG A 246 0.76 7.35 19.89
C ARG A 246 1.49 7.61 21.20
N LEU A 247 1.22 8.77 21.80
CA LEU A 247 1.93 9.25 22.97
C LEU A 247 1.01 10.01 23.93
N ARG A 248 1.43 10.15 25.18
CA ARG A 248 0.81 11.05 26.16
C ARG A 248 1.62 12.33 26.24
N GLY A 249 1.05 13.43 25.76
CA GLY A 249 1.77 14.69 25.66
C GLY A 249 2.04 15.33 27.00
N ASP A 250 3.04 16.19 27.05
CA ASP A 250 3.44 16.95 28.25
C ASP A 250 3.41 18.48 28.02
N GLY A 251 2.92 18.91 26.85
CA GLY A 251 2.83 20.33 26.49
C GLY A 251 4.07 20.87 25.77
N ARG A 252 5.08 20.01 25.55
CA ARG A 252 6.34 20.41 24.91
C ARG A 252 6.38 20.02 23.44
N ARG A 253 7.31 20.68 22.75
CA ARG A 253 7.68 20.46 21.36
C ARG A 253 8.93 19.60 21.28
N TYR A 254 8.82 18.53 20.49
CA TYR A 254 9.86 17.53 20.28
C TYR A 254 10.23 17.45 18.81
N LYS A 255 11.29 16.68 18.52
CA LYS A 255 11.68 16.34 17.16
C LYS A 255 11.74 14.82 17.01
N LEU A 256 11.23 14.34 15.88
CA LEU A 256 11.58 13.04 15.33
C LEU A 256 12.70 13.26 14.31
N ILE A 257 13.77 12.49 14.44
CA ILE A 257 14.90 12.43 13.50
C ILE A 257 14.98 11.01 12.97
N VAL A 258 14.85 10.86 11.66
CA VAL A 258 14.98 9.59 10.94
C VAL A 258 16.29 9.59 10.18
N ARG A 259 17.06 8.51 10.27
CA ARG A 259 18.30 8.36 9.49
C ARG A 259 18.19 7.24 8.48
N THR A 260 18.85 7.46 7.35
CA THR A 260 19.01 6.49 6.26
C THR A 260 20.45 6.04 6.05
N SER A 261 21.44 6.75 6.62
CA SER A 261 22.84 6.29 6.69
C SER A 261 23.12 5.57 8.00
N ARG A 262 23.89 4.47 7.91
CA ARG A 262 24.41 3.72 9.06
C ARG A 262 25.52 4.46 9.80
N ASP A 263 26.13 5.46 9.18
CA ASP A 263 27.17 6.26 9.79
C ASP A 263 26.65 7.04 11.00
N TRP A 264 27.51 7.23 11.99
CA TRP A 264 27.10 7.77 13.28
C TRP A 264 26.67 9.24 13.22
N ASP A 265 27.49 10.09 12.58
CA ASP A 265 27.33 11.56 12.53
C ASP A 265 27.04 12.04 11.11
N THR A 266 25.78 11.90 10.70
CA THR A 266 25.29 12.26 9.35
C THR A 266 23.99 13.07 9.41
N VAL A 267 23.57 13.56 8.24
CA VAL A 267 22.27 14.23 8.05
C VAL A 267 21.14 13.36 8.62
N GLY A 268 20.31 13.97 9.46
CA GLY A 268 19.07 13.40 9.96
C GLY A 268 17.86 14.08 9.31
N TYR A 269 16.93 13.29 8.80
CA TYR A 269 15.67 13.78 8.26
C TYR A 269 14.73 14.06 9.42
N THR A 270 14.47 15.34 9.67
CA THR A 270 13.91 15.81 10.94
C THR A 270 12.58 16.51 10.74
N ILE A 271 11.64 16.24 11.65
CA ILE A 271 10.36 16.95 11.76
C ILE A 271 10.08 17.24 13.22
N SER A 272 9.58 18.45 13.49
CA SER A 272 9.22 18.89 14.84
C SER A 272 7.72 18.81 15.04
N PHE A 273 7.28 18.48 16.25
CA PHE A 273 5.87 18.34 16.58
C PHE A 273 5.58 18.80 18.00
N ASP A 274 4.39 19.36 18.19
CA ASP A 274 3.89 19.80 19.49
C ASP A 274 3.06 18.71 20.15
N THR A 275 2.99 18.75 21.48
CA THR A 275 2.15 17.83 22.26
C THR A 275 1.19 18.60 23.14
N ILE A 276 0.00 18.02 23.38
CA ILE A 276 -0.95 18.54 24.36
C ILE A 276 -0.74 17.86 25.72
N GLY A 277 -0.48 18.66 26.75
CA GLY A 277 -0.19 18.19 28.11
C GLY A 277 -1.28 17.29 28.71
N GLY A 278 -0.87 16.17 29.29
CA GLY A 278 -1.71 15.20 30.00
C GLY A 278 -2.57 14.30 29.11
N LYS A 279 -2.64 14.54 27.80
CA LYS A 279 -3.56 13.85 26.88
C LYS A 279 -2.85 12.84 25.98
N TRP A 280 -3.46 11.67 25.85
CA TRP A 280 -3.12 10.73 24.78
C TRP A 280 -3.55 11.28 23.42
N GLN A 281 -2.65 11.23 22.45
CA GLN A 281 -2.86 11.75 21.11
C GLN A 281 -2.04 10.99 20.08
N SER A 282 -2.51 11.02 18.84
CA SER A 282 -1.80 10.47 17.69
C SER A 282 -1.20 11.62 16.88
N ILE A 283 0.12 11.68 16.82
CA ILE A 283 0.86 12.68 16.04
C ILE A 283 1.28 12.04 14.71
N ARG A 284 0.70 12.47 13.59
CA ARG A 284 1.08 12.02 12.26
C ARG A 284 2.17 12.90 11.69
N LEU A 285 3.27 12.28 11.29
CA LEU A 285 4.48 12.91 10.77
C LEU A 285 4.71 12.46 9.32
N PRO A 286 4.26 13.23 8.31
CA PRO A 286 4.42 12.88 6.90
C PRO A 286 5.89 12.87 6.47
N PHE A 287 6.30 11.88 5.67
CA PHE A 287 7.65 11.83 5.11
C PHE A 287 7.97 13.02 4.23
N ALA A 288 6.98 13.52 3.48
CA ALA A 288 7.11 14.71 2.65
C ALA A 288 7.40 16.01 3.45
N SER A 289 7.26 15.98 4.77
CA SER A 289 7.53 17.13 5.65
C SER A 289 8.87 17.01 6.39
N LEU A 290 9.62 15.93 6.18
CA LEU A 290 10.94 15.75 6.76
C LEU A 290 11.96 16.67 6.09
N ARG A 291 12.80 17.32 6.90
CA ARG A 291 13.86 18.22 6.43
C ARG A 291 15.24 17.61 6.68
N PRO A 292 16.17 17.67 5.72
CA PRO A 292 17.55 17.24 5.98
C PRO A 292 18.24 18.23 6.91
N ILE A 293 18.56 17.78 8.13
CA ILE A 293 19.22 18.60 9.16
C ILE A 293 20.55 17.97 9.56
N PHE A 294 21.60 18.78 9.65
CA PHE A 294 22.88 18.41 10.27
C PHE A 294 23.22 19.43 11.36
N ARG A 295 23.35 18.96 12.60
CA ARG A 295 23.68 19.80 13.77
C ARG A 295 22.84 21.08 13.85
N ALA A 296 21.52 20.91 13.83
CA ALA A 296 20.50 21.97 13.85
C ALA A 296 20.45 22.92 12.65
N ARG A 297 21.27 22.71 11.60
CA ARG A 297 21.21 23.47 10.36
C ARG A 297 20.58 22.69 9.22
N THR A 298 19.76 23.34 8.42
CA THR A 298 19.18 22.78 7.20
C THR A 298 20.27 22.59 6.14
N VAL A 299 20.27 21.42 5.50
CA VAL A 299 21.23 21.04 4.44
C VAL A 299 20.51 21.03 3.10
N PHE A 300 20.57 22.14 2.37
CA PHE A 300 19.76 22.35 1.15
C PHE A 300 20.15 21.46 -0.04
N ASP A 301 21.39 20.99 -0.06
CA ASP A 301 21.97 20.13 -1.10
C ASP A 301 21.92 18.63 -0.75
N ALA A 302 21.31 18.27 0.39
CA ALA A 302 21.14 16.88 0.76
C ALA A 302 20.20 16.13 -0.20
N PRO A 303 20.40 14.81 -0.39
CA PRO A 303 19.42 13.98 -1.09
C PRO A 303 18.03 14.06 -0.45
N PRO A 304 16.94 13.78 -1.21
CA PRO A 304 15.62 13.59 -0.64
C PRO A 304 15.59 12.41 0.34
N PHE A 305 14.63 12.44 1.27
CA PHE A 305 14.41 11.31 2.18
C PHE A 305 14.06 10.03 1.40
N ASP A 306 14.80 8.95 1.65
CA ASP A 306 14.52 7.63 1.10
C ASP A 306 13.85 6.72 2.14
N PRO A 307 12.51 6.54 2.07
CA PRO A 307 11.78 5.71 3.02
C PRO A 307 12.08 4.21 2.88
N SER A 308 12.79 3.76 1.84
CA SER A 308 13.16 2.36 1.65
C SER A 308 14.38 1.92 2.46
N SER A 309 15.04 2.87 3.13
CA SER A 309 16.34 2.67 3.78
C SER A 309 16.39 3.19 5.22
N VAL A 310 15.27 3.16 5.96
CA VAL A 310 15.26 3.70 7.32
C VAL A 310 16.11 2.84 8.24
N VAL A 311 17.16 3.42 8.85
CA VAL A 311 18.11 2.67 9.69
C VAL A 311 17.98 2.94 11.18
N SER A 312 17.48 4.11 11.59
CA SER A 312 17.28 4.41 13.01
C SER A 312 16.29 5.55 13.20
N LEU A 313 15.69 5.56 14.39
CA LEU A 313 14.81 6.62 14.87
C LEU A 313 15.48 7.34 16.04
N GLN A 314 15.26 8.63 16.15
CA GLN A 314 15.73 9.43 17.28
C GLN A 314 14.64 10.41 17.69
N LEU A 315 14.44 10.53 19.00
CA LEU A 315 13.57 11.53 19.62
C LEU A 315 14.43 12.53 20.38
N MET A 316 14.10 13.81 20.25
CA MET A 316 14.87 14.88 20.85
C MET A 316 13.97 15.94 21.47
N PHE A 317 14.36 16.40 22.65
CA PHE A 317 13.86 17.62 23.26
C PHE A 317 15.01 18.62 23.36
N SER A 318 14.88 19.79 22.73
CA SER A 318 15.99 20.74 22.61
C SER A 318 15.53 22.18 22.70
N LYS A 319 16.41 23.05 23.22
CA LYS A 319 16.28 24.51 23.26
C LYS A 319 16.16 25.15 21.88
N PHE A 320 16.89 24.61 20.91
CA PHE A 320 16.90 25.15 19.55
C PHE A 320 15.96 24.38 18.65
N GLU A 321 15.32 25.10 17.73
CA GLU A 321 14.67 24.62 16.52
C GLU A 321 15.68 24.60 15.35
N TYR A 322 15.19 24.57 14.12
CA TYR A 322 16.03 24.67 12.92
C TYR A 322 16.69 26.05 12.80
N ASP A 323 17.92 26.07 12.31
CA ASP A 323 18.63 27.27 11.85
C ASP A 323 18.74 28.35 12.94
N GLY A 324 18.99 27.92 14.18
CA GLY A 324 19.22 28.80 15.34
C GLY A 324 17.97 29.37 15.99
N LYS A 325 16.76 29.05 15.48
CA LYS A 325 15.50 29.45 16.12
C LYS A 325 15.36 28.80 17.49
N LEU A 326 14.58 29.41 18.39
CA LEU A 326 14.29 28.84 19.71
C LEU A 326 13.04 27.98 19.69
N ASN A 327 13.04 26.91 20.49
CA ASN A 327 11.86 26.11 20.77
C ASN A 327 10.95 26.89 21.74
N PRO A 328 9.73 27.26 21.32
CA PRO A 328 8.85 28.13 22.11
C PRO A 328 8.31 27.48 23.40
N THR A 329 8.42 26.16 23.52
CA THR A 329 7.93 25.38 24.67
C THR A 329 9.07 24.86 25.55
N PHE A 330 10.32 25.25 25.27
CA PHE A 330 11.47 24.77 26.02
C PHE A 330 11.47 25.30 27.44
N VAL A 331 11.59 24.39 28.40
CA VAL A 331 11.76 24.67 29.82
C VAL A 331 12.79 23.68 30.37
N GLU A 332 13.77 24.19 31.12
CA GLU A 332 14.76 23.36 31.83
C GLU A 332 14.09 22.47 32.89
N GLY A 333 14.77 21.40 33.23
CA GLY A 333 14.35 20.48 34.28
C GLY A 333 13.81 19.16 33.76
N ALA A 334 13.08 18.46 34.65
CA ALA A 334 12.57 17.13 34.38
C ALA A 334 11.48 17.14 33.30
N PHE A 335 11.46 16.09 32.47
CA PHE A 335 10.42 15.83 31.48
C PHE A 335 10.13 14.34 31.38
N GLN A 336 8.95 14.02 30.85
CA GLN A 336 8.59 12.66 30.50
C GLN A 336 7.59 12.64 29.34
N LEU A 337 7.77 11.69 28.43
CA LEU A 337 6.93 11.49 27.27
C LEU A 337 6.65 9.98 27.12
N PRO A 338 5.54 9.48 27.68
CA PRO A 338 5.08 8.12 27.45
C PRO A 338 4.69 7.92 25.98
N ILE A 339 5.20 6.87 25.35
CA ILE A 339 4.95 6.50 23.95
C ILE A 339 4.47 5.05 23.94
N SER A 340 3.25 4.81 23.48
CA SER A 340 2.71 3.45 23.39
C SER A 340 2.99 2.81 22.03
N CYS A 341 3.10 3.61 20.97
CA CYS A 341 3.33 3.08 19.63
C CYS A 341 4.04 4.09 18.71
N ILE A 342 4.94 3.58 17.88
CA ILE A 342 5.45 4.22 16.67
C ILE A 342 5.17 3.27 15.50
N ARG A 343 4.38 3.72 14.51
CA ARG A 343 4.03 2.91 13.34
C ARG A 343 4.03 3.73 12.06
N ALA A 344 4.34 3.13 10.93
CA ALA A 344 4.12 3.76 9.62
C ALA A 344 2.62 3.82 9.30
N TYR A 345 2.14 4.80 8.53
CA TYR A 345 0.71 4.94 8.19
C TYR A 345 0.46 5.23 6.71
N LEU A 346 -0.72 4.85 6.23
CA LEU A 346 -1.27 5.25 4.93
C LEU A 346 -2.13 6.52 5.11
N LYS A 347 -1.91 7.52 4.26
CA LYS A 347 -2.65 8.78 4.30
C LYS A 347 -4.09 8.57 3.81
N GLU A 348 -5.03 9.21 4.50
CA GLU A 348 -6.44 9.24 4.10
C GLU A 348 -6.71 10.29 3.01
N PRO A 349 -7.66 10.04 2.08
CA PRO A 349 -8.42 8.79 1.94
C PRO A 349 -7.55 7.67 1.35
N ILE A 350 -7.63 6.47 1.93
CA ILE A 350 -6.89 5.30 1.44
C ILE A 350 -7.48 4.82 0.12
N ILE A 351 -6.59 4.56 -0.84
CA ILE A 351 -6.91 3.93 -2.14
C ILE A 351 -6.53 2.44 -2.14
N PRO A 352 -7.17 1.62 -2.99
CA PRO A 352 -6.79 0.22 -3.18
C PRO A 352 -5.32 0.04 -3.53
N ARG A 353 -4.68 -0.92 -2.86
CA ARG A 353 -3.34 -1.42 -3.15
C ARG A 353 -3.37 -2.80 -3.81
N PHE A 354 -4.50 -3.51 -3.71
CA PHE A 354 -4.72 -4.81 -4.34
C PHE A 354 -6.09 -4.86 -5.03
N VAL A 355 -6.13 -4.87 -6.36
CA VAL A 355 -7.35 -5.05 -7.16
C VAL A 355 -7.37 -6.47 -7.70
N HIS A 356 -8.43 -7.22 -7.42
CA HIS A 356 -8.57 -8.62 -7.83
C HIS A 356 -9.74 -8.83 -8.77
N VAL A 357 -9.50 -9.56 -9.86
CA VAL A 357 -10.55 -10.06 -10.75
C VAL A 357 -11.04 -11.42 -10.25
N GLY A 358 -12.18 -11.41 -9.56
CA GLY A 358 -12.89 -12.60 -9.10
C GLY A 358 -13.88 -13.13 -10.16
N SER A 359 -15.02 -13.63 -9.70
CA SER A 359 -16.13 -14.04 -10.57
C SER A 359 -17.45 -13.75 -9.89
N ALA A 360 -18.47 -13.29 -10.64
CA ALA A 360 -19.83 -13.38 -10.14
C ALA A 360 -20.21 -14.86 -9.98
N GLY A 361 -21.07 -15.16 -9.01
CA GLY A 361 -21.55 -16.49 -8.69
C GLY A 361 -20.77 -17.20 -7.58
N VAL A 362 -19.72 -16.61 -7.01
CA VAL A 362 -18.86 -17.29 -6.01
C VAL A 362 -19.58 -17.74 -4.74
N THR A 363 -20.69 -17.11 -4.34
CA THR A 363 -21.46 -17.54 -3.16
C THR A 363 -22.67 -18.42 -3.52
N ARG A 364 -23.00 -18.53 -4.81
CA ARG A 364 -24.22 -19.21 -5.28
C ARG A 364 -24.21 -20.74 -5.17
N PRO A 365 -23.10 -21.47 -5.39
CA PRO A 365 -23.10 -22.93 -5.31
C PRO A 365 -23.59 -23.46 -3.96
N GLU A 366 -23.33 -22.72 -2.88
CA GLU A 366 -23.66 -23.11 -1.51
C GLU A 366 -24.83 -22.29 -0.93
N ARG A 367 -25.46 -21.43 -1.72
CA ARG A 367 -26.54 -20.54 -1.25
C ARG A 367 -27.83 -21.34 -1.00
N PRO A 368 -28.35 -21.36 0.25
CA PRO A 368 -29.59 -22.08 0.56
C PRO A 368 -30.78 -21.59 -0.27
N GLY A 369 -31.60 -22.52 -0.75
CA GLY A 369 -32.83 -22.21 -1.48
C GLY A 369 -32.63 -21.74 -2.93
N LEU A 370 -31.40 -21.73 -3.45
CA LEU A 370 -31.14 -21.32 -4.82
C LEU A 370 -31.39 -22.49 -5.80
N ASP A 371 -32.25 -22.26 -6.80
CA ASP A 371 -32.43 -23.22 -7.89
C ASP A 371 -31.21 -23.22 -8.82
N LEU A 372 -30.33 -24.21 -8.62
CA LEU A 372 -29.11 -24.40 -9.40
C LEU A 372 -29.39 -24.62 -10.89
N THR A 373 -30.52 -25.22 -11.27
CA THR A 373 -30.80 -25.55 -12.70
C THR A 373 -30.88 -24.32 -13.58
N ARG A 374 -31.29 -23.18 -12.99
CA ARG A 374 -31.43 -21.87 -13.63
C ARG A 374 -30.18 -20.99 -13.50
N GLN A 375 -29.13 -21.47 -12.85
CA GLN A 375 -27.89 -20.72 -12.67
C GLN A 375 -26.94 -20.84 -13.87
N PRO A 376 -25.99 -19.91 -14.00
CA PRO A 376 -24.93 -20.03 -15.00
C PRO A 376 -24.14 -21.34 -14.86
N PRO A 377 -23.56 -21.84 -15.97
CA PRO A 377 -22.80 -23.09 -15.98
C PRO A 377 -21.69 -23.19 -14.93
N ALA A 378 -20.96 -22.11 -14.66
CA ALA A 378 -19.91 -22.10 -13.64
C ALA A 378 -20.44 -22.40 -12.22
N VAL A 379 -21.67 -21.99 -11.92
CA VAL A 379 -22.34 -22.27 -10.64
C VAL A 379 -22.86 -23.70 -10.62
N ARG A 380 -23.55 -24.12 -11.69
CA ARG A 380 -24.10 -25.47 -11.84
C ARG A 380 -23.06 -26.56 -11.79
N LEU A 381 -21.95 -26.34 -12.50
CA LEU A 381 -20.87 -27.30 -12.69
C LEU A 381 -19.71 -27.06 -11.72
N ASN A 382 -19.94 -26.35 -10.61
CA ASN A 382 -18.85 -25.94 -9.72
C ASN A 382 -18.07 -27.15 -9.22
N LYS A 383 -18.75 -28.25 -8.87
CA LYS A 383 -18.13 -29.50 -8.40
C LYS A 383 -17.30 -30.16 -9.51
N GLU A 384 -17.85 -30.27 -10.71
CA GLU A 384 -17.20 -30.83 -11.90
C GLU A 384 -15.99 -30.00 -12.35
N LEU A 385 -16.03 -28.70 -12.09
CA LEU A 385 -14.95 -27.75 -12.34
C LEU A 385 -13.99 -27.62 -11.16
N GLY A 386 -13.87 -28.67 -10.32
CA GLY A 386 -12.90 -28.73 -9.23
C GLY A 386 -13.14 -27.66 -8.15
N PHE A 387 -14.40 -27.31 -7.90
CA PHE A 387 -14.83 -26.31 -6.93
C PHE A 387 -14.25 -24.90 -7.19
N ILE A 388 -14.08 -24.53 -8.46
CA ILE A 388 -13.49 -23.26 -8.88
C ILE A 388 -14.09 -22.03 -8.18
N LEU A 389 -15.41 -21.92 -8.07
CA LEU A 389 -16.07 -20.78 -7.43
C LEU A 389 -15.87 -20.79 -5.91
N THR A 390 -15.83 -21.97 -5.30
CA THR A 390 -15.54 -22.14 -3.86
C THR A 390 -14.12 -21.66 -3.55
N TYR A 391 -13.11 -22.03 -4.35
CA TYR A 391 -11.74 -21.58 -4.12
C TYR A 391 -11.51 -20.12 -4.51
N LYS A 392 -12.25 -19.58 -5.49
CA LYS A 392 -12.29 -18.14 -5.74
C LYS A 392 -12.81 -17.38 -4.53
N LEU A 393 -13.90 -17.85 -3.90
CA LEU A 393 -14.42 -17.23 -2.67
C LEU A 393 -13.39 -17.26 -1.54
N LYS A 394 -12.73 -18.41 -1.32
CA LYS A 394 -11.65 -18.53 -0.32
C LYS A 394 -10.46 -17.62 -0.63
N GLY A 395 -10.08 -17.48 -1.90
CA GLY A 395 -9.03 -16.56 -2.32
C GLY A 395 -9.40 -15.10 -2.04
N GLU A 396 -10.64 -14.72 -2.32
CA GLU A 396 -11.16 -13.40 -1.95
C GLU A 396 -11.11 -13.15 -0.44
N ASP A 397 -11.42 -14.16 0.38
CA ASP A 397 -11.35 -14.04 1.85
C ASP A 397 -9.93 -13.73 2.33
N LEU A 398 -8.92 -14.41 1.79
CA LEU A 398 -7.53 -14.13 2.10
C LEU A 398 -7.15 -12.67 1.80
N ILE A 399 -7.69 -12.08 0.73
CA ILE A 399 -7.46 -10.66 0.41
C ILE A 399 -8.06 -9.78 1.52
N ARG A 400 -9.29 -10.05 1.95
CA ARG A 400 -9.98 -9.27 3.01
C ARG A 400 -9.24 -9.38 4.35
N GLU A 401 -8.74 -10.57 4.67
CA GLU A 401 -8.01 -10.86 5.91
C GLU A 401 -6.56 -10.34 5.90
N SER A 402 -6.01 -10.03 4.71
CA SER A 402 -4.60 -9.64 4.58
C SER A 402 -4.25 -8.30 5.25
N GLY A 403 -5.24 -7.43 5.46
CA GLY A 403 -5.08 -6.04 5.88
C GLY A 403 -4.60 -5.09 4.78
N ILE A 404 -4.38 -5.58 3.55
CA ILE A 404 -4.04 -4.76 2.39
C ILE A 404 -5.32 -4.08 1.89
N PRO A 405 -5.35 -2.75 1.71
CA PRO A 405 -6.48 -2.06 1.11
C PRO A 405 -6.79 -2.62 -0.28
N TYR A 406 -8.04 -3.00 -0.55
CA TYR A 406 -8.36 -3.81 -1.72
C TYR A 406 -9.61 -3.36 -2.49
N THR A 407 -9.76 -3.90 -3.70
CA THR A 407 -11.02 -3.94 -4.44
C THR A 407 -11.18 -5.32 -5.08
N ILE A 408 -12.34 -5.94 -4.95
CA ILE A 408 -12.67 -7.21 -5.63
C ILE A 408 -13.73 -6.94 -6.70
N VAL A 409 -13.35 -7.15 -7.94
CA VAL A 409 -14.21 -7.01 -9.13
C VAL A 409 -14.68 -8.39 -9.54
N ARG A 410 -15.98 -8.67 -9.44
CA ARG A 410 -16.60 -9.95 -9.84
C ARG A 410 -17.32 -9.79 -11.17
N PRO A 411 -16.63 -9.87 -12.31
CA PRO A 411 -17.29 -9.78 -13.60
C PRO A 411 -18.30 -10.93 -13.76
N CYS A 412 -19.41 -10.62 -14.42
CA CYS A 412 -20.25 -11.63 -15.06
C CYS A 412 -19.52 -12.26 -16.27
N ALA A 413 -20.20 -13.03 -17.11
CA ALA A 413 -19.57 -13.78 -18.19
C ALA A 413 -18.70 -12.88 -19.11
N LEU A 414 -17.43 -13.23 -19.27
CA LEU A 414 -16.47 -12.43 -20.01
C LEU A 414 -16.57 -12.63 -21.53
N THR A 415 -16.62 -11.53 -22.29
CA THR A 415 -16.63 -11.52 -23.76
C THR A 415 -15.40 -10.80 -24.35
N GLU A 416 -15.16 -11.02 -25.65
CA GLU A 416 -14.18 -10.25 -26.43
C GLU A 416 -14.81 -9.03 -27.15
N GLU A 417 -16.05 -8.66 -26.80
CA GLU A 417 -16.72 -7.44 -27.29
C GLU A 417 -15.94 -6.18 -26.88
N PRO A 418 -16.06 -5.07 -27.61
CA PRO A 418 -15.40 -3.82 -27.20
C PRO A 418 -15.97 -3.29 -25.88
N ALA A 419 -15.16 -2.50 -25.15
CA ALA A 419 -15.65 -1.70 -24.04
C ALA A 419 -16.52 -0.54 -24.54
N GLY A 420 -17.45 -0.04 -23.71
CA GLY A 420 -18.30 1.10 -24.06
C GLY A 420 -19.77 0.94 -23.68
N ALA A 421 -20.27 -0.28 -23.53
CA ALA A 421 -21.66 -0.51 -23.12
C ALA A 421 -21.95 0.06 -21.72
N ASP A 422 -23.19 0.47 -21.46
CA ASP A 422 -23.61 0.86 -20.12
C ASP A 422 -23.51 -0.31 -19.14
N LEU A 423 -23.25 0.02 -17.87
CA LEU A 423 -22.89 -0.97 -16.86
C LEU A 423 -23.88 -0.98 -15.72
N ILE A 424 -24.02 -2.16 -15.12
CA ILE A 424 -24.70 -2.36 -13.84
C ILE A 424 -23.66 -2.92 -12.88
N PHE A 425 -23.43 -2.17 -11.80
CA PHE A 425 -22.71 -2.61 -10.62
C PHE A 425 -23.74 -3.04 -9.59
N ASP A 426 -23.51 -4.17 -8.93
CA ASP A 426 -24.37 -4.65 -7.85
C ASP A 426 -23.51 -5.34 -6.77
N GLN A 427 -24.11 -5.66 -5.64
CA GLN A 427 -23.46 -6.38 -4.55
C GLN A 427 -24.34 -7.51 -4.02
N GLY A 428 -23.71 -8.49 -3.37
CA GLY A 428 -24.40 -9.61 -2.75
C GLY A 428 -24.58 -10.81 -3.70
N ASP A 429 -23.92 -10.79 -4.85
CA ASP A 429 -23.88 -11.90 -5.79
C ASP A 429 -25.24 -12.29 -6.36
N ASN A 430 -26.00 -11.28 -6.83
CA ASN A 430 -27.39 -11.44 -7.29
C ASN A 430 -27.57 -11.31 -8.81
N ILE A 431 -26.59 -10.77 -9.55
CA ILE A 431 -26.76 -10.47 -10.98
C ILE A 431 -26.11 -11.51 -11.91
N THR A 432 -26.75 -11.75 -13.04
CA THR A 432 -26.18 -12.50 -14.18
C THR A 432 -26.16 -11.62 -15.42
N GLY A 433 -25.22 -11.90 -16.33
CA GLY A 433 -25.10 -11.20 -17.60
C GLY A 433 -23.74 -11.47 -18.23
N LYS A 434 -23.30 -10.51 -19.04
CA LYS A 434 -21.99 -10.53 -19.67
C LYS A 434 -21.29 -9.19 -19.55
N ILE A 435 -19.97 -9.16 -19.75
CA ILE A 435 -19.18 -7.94 -19.81
C ILE A 435 -17.91 -8.15 -20.64
N SER A 436 -17.48 -7.12 -21.34
CA SER A 436 -16.22 -7.11 -22.08
C SER A 436 -15.01 -7.25 -21.14
N ARG A 437 -14.02 -8.06 -21.53
CA ARG A 437 -12.71 -8.11 -20.85
C ARG A 437 -11.99 -6.77 -20.87
N GLU A 438 -12.22 -5.94 -21.89
CA GLU A 438 -11.65 -4.60 -21.95
C GLU A 438 -12.28 -3.65 -20.94
N GLU A 439 -13.59 -3.74 -20.74
CA GLU A 439 -14.29 -2.95 -19.73
C GLU A 439 -13.82 -3.34 -18.31
N VAL A 440 -13.67 -4.64 -18.03
CA VAL A 440 -13.12 -5.11 -16.74
C VAL A 440 -11.70 -4.59 -16.50
N ALA A 441 -10.85 -4.55 -17.53
CA ALA A 441 -9.51 -3.99 -17.42
C ALA A 441 -9.54 -2.49 -17.08
N ARG A 442 -10.43 -1.71 -17.71
CA ARG A 442 -10.61 -0.28 -17.41
C ARG A 442 -11.09 -0.07 -15.98
N ILE A 443 -12.06 -0.85 -15.50
CA ILE A 443 -12.54 -0.82 -14.11
C ILE A 443 -11.40 -1.11 -13.14
N CYS A 444 -10.57 -2.13 -13.40
CA CYS A 444 -9.47 -2.49 -12.50
C CYS A 444 -8.42 -1.38 -12.38
N VAL A 445 -8.09 -0.72 -13.51
CA VAL A 445 -7.16 0.41 -13.50
C VAL A 445 -7.77 1.63 -12.81
N ALA A 446 -9.05 1.91 -13.04
CA ALA A 446 -9.73 3.04 -12.38
C ALA A 446 -9.83 2.83 -10.84
N ALA A 447 -10.10 1.61 -10.40
CA ALA A 447 -10.18 1.28 -8.98
C ALA A 447 -8.86 1.59 -8.22
N LEU A 448 -7.70 1.40 -8.84
CA LEU A 448 -6.39 1.69 -8.22
C LEU A 448 -6.21 3.14 -7.77
N ASP A 449 -6.90 4.08 -8.41
CA ASP A 449 -6.77 5.52 -8.15
C ASP A 449 -8.01 6.11 -7.45
N SER A 450 -9.01 5.27 -7.16
CA SER A 450 -10.28 5.69 -6.56
C SER A 450 -10.35 5.33 -5.08
N PRO A 451 -10.47 6.31 -4.16
CA PRO A 451 -10.75 5.99 -2.75
C PRO A 451 -12.14 5.37 -2.56
N TYR A 452 -13.08 5.62 -3.47
CA TYR A 452 -14.44 5.06 -3.39
C TYR A 452 -14.48 3.56 -3.71
N ALA A 453 -13.47 3.05 -4.43
CA ALA A 453 -13.33 1.62 -4.71
C ALA A 453 -12.69 0.83 -3.56
N CYS A 454 -12.17 1.51 -2.53
CA CYS A 454 -11.49 0.86 -1.40
C CYS A 454 -12.46 0.04 -0.55
N ASP A 455 -12.03 -1.17 -0.21
CA ASP A 455 -12.74 -2.16 0.59
C ASP A 455 -14.11 -2.54 0.02
N LYS A 456 -14.26 -2.46 -1.31
CA LYS A 456 -15.46 -2.86 -2.05
C LYS A 456 -15.28 -4.22 -2.70
N THR A 457 -16.33 -5.03 -2.60
CA THR A 457 -16.56 -6.23 -3.43
C THR A 457 -17.83 -5.98 -4.22
N PHE A 458 -17.82 -6.18 -5.54
CA PHE A 458 -19.00 -5.95 -6.36
C PHE A 458 -19.02 -6.83 -7.61
N GLU A 459 -20.22 -7.16 -8.05
CA GLU A 459 -20.47 -7.76 -9.34
C GLU A 459 -20.64 -6.69 -10.41
N VAL A 460 -20.23 -7.00 -11.65
CA VAL A 460 -20.42 -6.08 -12.76
C VAL A 460 -20.85 -6.79 -14.05
N LYS A 461 -21.81 -6.18 -14.75
CA LYS A 461 -22.26 -6.61 -16.08
C LYS A 461 -22.56 -5.42 -16.99
N SER A 462 -22.63 -5.68 -18.29
CA SER A 462 -23.24 -4.80 -19.28
C SER A 462 -24.78 -4.85 -19.19
N VAL A 463 -25.44 -3.76 -19.54
CA VAL A 463 -26.89 -3.73 -19.77
C VAL A 463 -27.31 -4.54 -21.01
N VAL A 464 -26.37 -4.79 -21.92
CA VAL A 464 -26.64 -5.50 -23.18
C VAL A 464 -26.97 -6.97 -22.90
N PRO A 465 -28.14 -7.48 -23.36
CA PRO A 465 -28.54 -8.86 -23.15
C PRO A 465 -27.50 -9.85 -23.67
N PHE A 466 -27.41 -11.02 -23.02
CA PHE A 466 -26.43 -12.05 -23.39
C PHE A 466 -26.55 -12.47 -24.86
N SER A 467 -27.77 -12.48 -25.40
CA SER A 467 -28.12 -12.84 -26.78
C SER A 467 -27.71 -11.84 -27.86
N GLU A 468 -27.33 -10.61 -27.50
CA GLU A 468 -27.12 -9.51 -28.46
C GLU A 468 -25.68 -8.99 -28.41
N PRO A 469 -24.93 -8.95 -29.52
CA PRO A 469 -23.56 -8.44 -29.48
C PRO A 469 -23.52 -6.92 -29.27
N PHE A 470 -22.64 -6.43 -28.39
CA PHE A 470 -22.34 -5.00 -28.32
C PHE A 470 -21.36 -4.59 -29.43
N LYS A 471 -21.65 -3.49 -30.12
CA LYS A 471 -20.80 -2.89 -31.15
C LYS A 471 -20.67 -1.40 -30.90
N ILE A 472 -19.49 -0.86 -31.17
CA ILE A 472 -19.25 0.58 -31.15
C ILE A 472 -19.75 1.17 -32.47
N ASP A 473 -20.51 2.25 -32.39
CA ASP A 473 -20.78 3.14 -33.51
C ASP A 473 -19.53 4.02 -33.77
N PRO A 474 -18.84 3.88 -34.91
CA PRO A 474 -17.64 4.68 -35.21
C PRO A 474 -17.93 6.18 -35.35
N GLU A 475 -19.15 6.57 -35.72
CA GLU A 475 -19.54 7.97 -35.87
C GLU A 475 -19.88 8.61 -34.52
N ASN A 476 -20.27 7.79 -33.54
CA ASN A 476 -20.60 8.22 -32.19
C ASN A 476 -20.06 7.23 -31.14
N PRO A 477 -18.73 7.19 -30.94
CA PRO A 477 -18.14 6.26 -29.98
C PRO A 477 -18.56 6.63 -28.56
N PRO A 478 -18.81 5.64 -27.68
CA PRO A 478 -19.20 5.89 -26.30
C PRO A 478 -18.06 6.64 -25.57
N PRO A 479 -18.38 7.64 -24.73
CA PRO A 479 -17.38 8.37 -23.98
C PRO A 479 -16.67 7.45 -22.97
N GLU A 480 -15.48 7.87 -22.53
CA GLU A 480 -14.82 7.23 -21.39
C GLU A 480 -15.70 7.39 -20.14
N LYS A 481 -15.86 6.31 -19.38
CA LYS A 481 -16.71 6.30 -18.18
C LYS A 481 -15.93 6.82 -16.98
N ASP A 482 -16.57 7.68 -16.20
CA ASP A 482 -16.15 7.94 -14.83
C ASP A 482 -16.66 6.81 -13.92
N TYR A 483 -15.76 5.89 -13.55
CA TYR A 483 -16.11 4.76 -12.70
C TYR A 483 -16.42 5.16 -11.25
N ASP A 484 -16.00 6.34 -10.78
CA ASP A 484 -16.29 6.80 -9.41
C ASP A 484 -17.79 6.98 -9.18
N VAL A 485 -18.55 7.30 -10.23
CA VAL A 485 -20.02 7.38 -10.17
C VAL A 485 -20.60 6.03 -9.72
N TYR A 486 -20.02 4.91 -10.16
CA TYR A 486 -20.46 3.57 -9.78
C TYR A 486 -19.91 3.16 -8.41
N PHE A 487 -18.62 3.44 -8.15
CA PHE A 487 -17.99 3.06 -6.88
C PHE A 487 -18.65 3.71 -5.66
N LYS A 488 -19.13 4.96 -5.79
CA LYS A 488 -19.81 5.69 -4.70
C LYS A 488 -21.12 5.05 -4.25
N GLU A 489 -21.80 4.32 -5.14
CA GLU A 489 -23.06 3.64 -4.82
C GLU A 489 -22.84 2.31 -4.07
N LEU A 490 -21.59 1.81 -4.02
CA LEU A 490 -21.24 0.56 -3.35
C LEU A 490 -21.03 0.75 -1.85
N LYS A 491 -21.44 -0.26 -1.07
CA LYS A 491 -21.27 -0.32 0.38
C LYS A 491 -20.11 -1.24 0.77
N GLU A 492 -19.48 -0.93 1.89
CA GLU A 492 -18.45 -1.81 2.47
C GLU A 492 -19.10 -3.06 3.06
N GLY A 493 -18.37 -4.17 3.08
CA GLY A 493 -18.78 -5.40 3.75
C GLY A 493 -19.85 -6.25 3.06
N ILE A 494 -20.44 -5.81 1.94
CA ILE A 494 -21.42 -6.62 1.19
C ILE A 494 -20.71 -7.58 0.24
N THR A 495 -20.83 -8.88 0.49
CA THR A 495 -20.09 -9.91 -0.26
C THR A 495 -20.96 -11.04 -0.81
N GLY A 496 -22.21 -11.15 -0.35
CA GLY A 496 -23.10 -12.28 -0.64
C GLY A 496 -22.94 -13.45 0.33
N LYS A 497 -21.90 -13.45 1.18
CA LYS A 497 -21.71 -14.46 2.23
C LYS A 497 -22.73 -14.35 3.34
N GLU A 498 -23.36 -13.19 3.49
CA GLU A 498 -24.39 -12.92 4.49
C GLU A 498 -25.64 -13.81 4.27
N PHE A 499 -25.78 -14.40 3.07
CA PHE A 499 -26.80 -15.40 2.75
C PHE A 499 -26.39 -16.85 3.05
N LEU A 500 -25.10 -17.13 3.23
CA LEU A 500 -24.60 -18.46 3.62
C LEU A 500 -24.78 -18.70 5.13
N GLU A 501 -24.71 -17.63 5.92
CA GLU A 501 -24.77 -17.69 7.40
C GLU A 501 -26.21 -17.68 7.96
N LYS A 502 -27.22 -17.46 7.11
CA LYS A 502 -28.62 -17.54 7.54
C LYS A 502 -29.04 -19.00 7.73
N SER A 503 -28.89 -19.50 8.96
CA SER A 503 -29.58 -20.70 9.43
C SER A 503 -31.08 -20.59 9.15
N PRO A 504 -31.76 -21.68 8.74
CA PRO A 504 -33.22 -21.68 8.71
C PRO A 504 -33.72 -21.41 10.14
N VAL A 505 -34.57 -20.39 10.30
CA VAL A 505 -35.32 -20.17 11.53
C VAL A 505 -36.05 -21.48 11.84
N PRO A 506 -35.91 -22.07 13.04
CA PRO A 506 -36.73 -23.23 13.41
C PRO A 506 -38.19 -22.80 13.40
N VAL A 507 -39.01 -23.43 12.55
CA VAL A 507 -40.47 -23.28 12.53
C VAL A 507 -41.08 -24.07 13.67
#